data_AF-A0A0B8NBM0-F1
#
_entry.id   AF-A0A0B8NBM0-F1
#
_cell.length_a   1.000
_cell.length_b   1.000
_cell.length_c   1.000
_cell.angle_alpha   90.00
_cell.angle_beta   90.00
_cell.angle_gamma   90.00
#
_symmetry.space_group_name_H-M   'P 1'
#
loop_
_entity.id
_entity.type
_entity.pdbx_description
1 polymer ?
#
loop_
_entity_poly.entity_id
_entity_poly.type
_entity_poly.pdbx_seq_one_letter_code
_entity_poly.pdbx_strand_id
1 'polypeptide(L)' 'MRIGQLARLAEVSPKAIRRYEALGLVSPARTANGYRDYYADTVRLVREIRIPDASASRSGRSGRPPRRRAP' A
#
# COMPACT_ATOMS: atom_id res chain seq x y z
N MET A 1 -3.15 -6.08 6.19
CA MET A 1 -1.99 -6.22 5.27
C MET A 1 -1.08 -4.98 5.31
N ARG A 2 0.21 -5.13 4.99
CA ARG A 2 1.15 -3.99 4.86
C ARG A 2 1.06 -3.32 3.49
N ILE A 3 1.55 -2.08 3.37
CA ILE A 3 1.58 -1.32 2.11
C ILE A 3 2.25 -2.09 0.94
N GLY A 4 3.31 -2.86 1.21
CA GLY A 4 3.98 -3.65 0.17
C GLY A 4 3.15 -4.83 -0.32
N GLN A 5 2.34 -5.43 0.56
CA GLN A 5 1.42 -6.50 0.20
C GLN A 5 0.23 -5.95 -0.58
N LEU A 6 -0.34 -4.81 -0.14
CA LEU A 6 -1.37 -4.08 -0.87
C LEU A 6 -0.90 -3.68 -2.27
N ALA A 7 0.33 -3.14 -2.40
CA ALA A 7 0.95 -2.78 -3.68
C ALA A 7 1.00 -3.96 -4.65
N ARG A 8 1.45 -5.11 -4.17
CA ARG A 8 1.54 -6.32 -4.99
C ARG A 8 0.18 -6.85 -5.41
N LEU A 9 -0.80 -6.85 -4.51
CA LEU A 9 -2.15 -7.33 -4.79
C LEU A 9 -2.91 -6.37 -5.71
N ALA A 10 -2.75 -5.06 -5.54
CA ALA A 10 -3.39 -4.06 -6.37
C ALA A 10 -2.62 -3.75 -7.67
N GLU A 11 -1.47 -4.40 -7.90
CA GLU A 11 -0.59 -4.17 -9.06
C GLU A 11 -0.21 -2.69 -9.23
N VAL A 12 0.11 -2.04 -8.13
CA VAL A 12 0.54 -0.63 -8.09
C VAL A 12 1.83 -0.48 -7.31
N SER A 13 2.56 0.59 -7.57
CA SER A 13 3.73 0.95 -6.78
C SER A 13 3.32 1.40 -5.36
N PRO A 14 4.10 1.07 -4.30
CA PRO A 14 3.85 1.59 -2.95
C PRO A 14 3.77 3.13 -2.89
N LYS A 15 4.46 3.82 -3.81
CA LYS A 15 4.40 5.27 -3.99
C LYS A 15 3.00 5.75 -4.40
N ALA A 16 2.31 5.01 -5.26
CA ALA A 16 0.93 5.32 -5.66
C ALA A 16 -0.02 5.19 -4.47
N ILE A 17 0.14 4.14 -3.66
CA ILE A 17 -0.66 3.97 -2.42
C ILE A 17 -0.43 5.13 -1.46
N ARG A 18 0.82 5.58 -1.26
CA ARG A 18 1.11 6.77 -0.43
C ARG A 18 0.45 8.04 -0.98
N ARG A 19 0.41 8.19 -2.30
CA ARG A 19 -0.30 9.29 -2.95
C ARG A 19 -1.80 9.20 -2.69
N TYR A 20 -2.41 8.03 -2.81
CA TYR A 20 -3.82 7.82 -2.50
C TYR A 20 -4.14 8.07 -1.02
N GLU A 21 -3.24 7.69 -0.11
CA GLU A 21 -3.36 8.03 1.33
C GLU A 21 -3.30 9.55 1.55
N ALA A 22 -2.36 10.24 0.89
CA ALA A 22 -2.26 11.71 0.97
C ALA A 22 -3.48 12.43 0.36
N LEU A 23 -4.11 11.85 -0.65
CA LEU A 23 -5.34 12.34 -1.26
C LEU A 23 -6.61 11.96 -0.47
N GLY A 24 -6.49 11.17 0.60
CA GLY A 24 -7.63 10.68 1.38
C GLY A 24 -8.46 9.61 0.68
N LEU A 25 -7.98 9.08 -0.45
CA LEU A 25 -8.65 8.03 -1.23
C LEU A 25 -8.49 6.64 -0.61
N VAL A 26 -7.42 6.43 0.15
CA VAL A 26 -7.15 5.17 0.85
C VAL A 26 -6.87 5.47 2.31
N SER A 27 -7.67 4.89 3.19
CA SER A 27 -7.46 5.00 4.63
C SER A 27 -6.99 3.65 5.21
N PRO A 28 -5.75 3.56 5.72
CA PRO A 28 -5.33 2.39 6.48
C PRO A 28 -6.07 2.37 7.82
N ALA A 29 -6.49 1.18 8.23
CA ALA A 29 -6.94 0.97 9.58
C ALA A 29 -5.78 1.17 10.55
N ARG A 30 -6.02 1.94 11.61
CA ARG A 30 -5.08 2.00 12.73
C ARG A 30 -5.37 0.81 13.62
N THR A 31 -4.42 -0.13 13.67
CA THR A 31 -4.46 -1.18 14.70
C THR A 31 -4.16 -0.57 16.06
N ALA A 32 -4.66 -1.19 17.13
CA ALA A 32 -4.37 -0.79 18.51
C ALA A 32 -2.85 -0.75 18.82
N ASN A 33 -2.04 -1.48 18.04
CA ASN A 33 -0.58 -1.47 18.11
C ASN A 33 0.11 -0.31 17.36
N GLY A 34 -0.64 0.66 16.82
CA GLY A 34 -0.08 1.81 16.11
C GLY A 34 0.46 1.52 14.71
N TYR A 35 0.23 0.32 14.17
CA TYR A 35 0.60 -0.02 12.80
C TYR A 35 -0.55 0.33 11.83
N ARG A 36 -0.15 0.67 10.60
CA ARG A 36 -1.07 0.79 9.46
C ARG A 36 -1.42 -0.59 8.95
N ASP A 37 -2.71 -0.91 8.96
CA ASP A 37 -3.22 -2.16 8.41
C ASP A 37 -4.21 -1.88 7.28
N TYR A 38 -3.91 -2.40 6.09
CA TYR A 38 -4.78 -2.30 4.92
C TYR A 38 -5.64 -3.56 4.83
N TYR A 39 -6.94 -3.39 4.64
CA TYR A 39 -7.88 -4.50 4.47
C TYR A 39 -7.89 -5.01 3.03
N ALA A 40 -8.48 -6.19 2.83
CA ALA A 40 -8.64 -6.77 1.49
C ALA A 40 -9.48 -5.86 0.59
N ASP A 41 -10.48 -5.18 1.15
CA ASP A 41 -11.34 -4.24 0.41
C ASP A 41 -10.56 -3.06 -0.17
N THR A 42 -9.50 -2.65 0.51
CA THR A 42 -8.59 -1.60 0.02
C THR A 42 -7.90 -2.01 -1.29
N VAL A 43 -7.65 -3.31 -1.50
CA VAL A 43 -7.07 -3.81 -2.76
C VAL A 43 -8.00 -3.49 -3.93
N ARG A 44 -9.31 -3.76 -3.76
CA ARG A 44 -10.31 -3.51 -4.79
C ARG A 44 -10.47 -2.02 -5.06
N LEU A 45 -10.54 -1.22 -4.00
CA LEU A 45 -10.60 0.23 -4.08
C LEU A 45 -9.40 0.81 -4.85
N VAL A 46 -8.17 0.39 -4.52
CA VAL A 46 -6.95 0.86 -5.20
C VAL A 46 -6.92 0.45 -6.66
N ARG A 47 -7.41 -0.75 -7.00
CA ARG A 47 -7.54 -1.19 -8.39
C ARG A 47 -8.54 -0.36 -9.18
N GLU A 48 -9.63 0.06 -8.55
CA GLU A 48 -10.69 0.88 -9.16
C GLU A 48 -10.27 2.34 -9.33
N ILE A 49 -9.53 2.89 -8.36
CA ILE A 49 -8.97 4.25 -8.40
C ILE A 49 -7.82 4.37 -9.40
N ARG A 50 -7.16 3.26 -9.78
CA ARG A 50 -6.00 3.27 -10.69
C ARG A 50 -6.39 3.86 -12.04
N ILE A 51 -6.20 5.17 -12.16
CA ILE A 51 -5.93 5.83 -13.44
C ILE A 51 -4.61 5.23 -13.93
N PRO A 52 -4.49 4.75 -15.18
CA PRO A 52 -3.25 4.24 -15.72
C PRO A 52 -2.17 5.32 -15.69
N ASP A 53 -1.39 5.38 -14.62
CA ASP A 53 -0.23 6.23 -14.54
C ASP A 53 0.85 5.53 -15.37
N ALA A 54 1.02 5.96 -16.62
CA ALA A 54 1.94 5.39 -17.61
C ALA A 54 3.43 5.43 -17.20
N SER A 55 3.74 5.75 -15.94
CA SER A 55 5.07 5.92 -15.38
C SER A 55 5.59 4.71 -14.57
N ALA A 56 4.85 3.59 -14.52
CA ALA A 56 5.19 2.42 -13.67
C ALA A 56 6.49 1.67 -14.05
N SER A 57 7.20 2.10 -15.09
CA SER A 57 8.45 1.49 -15.57
C SER A 57 9.70 2.21 -15.07
N ARG A 58 9.96 2.22 -13.74
CA ARG A 58 11.30 2.40 -13.09
C ARG A 58 11.15 2.88 -11.64
N SER A 59 10.97 1.96 -10.69
CA SER A 59 11.50 2.22 -9.34
C SER A 59 11.74 0.92 -8.60
N GLY A 60 13.00 0.65 -8.33
CA GLY A 60 13.49 -0.60 -7.77
C GLY A 60 13.03 -0.88 -6.34
N ARG A 61 12.91 -2.18 -6.07
CA ARG A 61 13.58 -2.88 -4.97
C ARG A 61 13.66 -2.10 -3.64
N SER A 62 12.53 -1.96 -2.94
CA SER A 62 12.51 -1.56 -1.52
C SER A 62 11.61 -2.47 -0.69
N GLY A 63 11.84 -3.78 -0.80
CA GLY A 63 11.31 -4.77 0.14
C GLY A 63 12.25 -4.94 1.32
N ARG A 64 12.27 -3.98 2.27
CA ARG A 64 12.90 -4.21 3.59
C ARG A 64 11.95 -5.12 4.38
N PRO A 65 12.36 -6.33 4.82
CA PRO A 65 11.48 -7.25 5.52
C PRO A 65 11.05 -6.66 6.87
N PRO A 66 9.91 -7.12 7.45
CA PRO A 66 9.55 -6.77 8.81
C PRO A 66 10.70 -7.15 9.74
N ARG A 67 11.27 -6.17 10.45
CA ARG A 67 11.98 -6.48 11.68
C ARG A 67 10.97 -7.16 12.60
N ARG A 68 11.07 -8.48 12.73
CA ARG A 68 10.51 -9.22 13.85
C ARG A 68 11.05 -8.54 15.11
N ARG A 69 10.16 -8.01 15.92
CA ARG A 69 10.47 -7.56 17.27
C ARG A 69 9.34 -8.04 18.16
N ALA A 70 9.64 -9.06 18.95
CA ALA A 70 9.01 -9.45 20.20
C ALA A 70 9.61 -10.80 20.64
N PRO A 71 9.72 -11.09 21.95
CA PRO A 71 10.03 -10.20 23.08
C PRO A 71 11.55 -9.93 23.22
#